data_AF-A0A6I0EU15-F1
#
_entry.id   AF-A0A6I0EU15-F1
#
_cell.length_a   1.000
_cell.length_b   1.000
_cell.length_c   1.000
_cell.angle_alpha   90.00
_cell.angle_beta   90.00
_cell.angle_gamma   90.00
#
_symmetry.space_group_name_H-M   'P 1'
#
loop_
_entity.id
_entity.type
_entity.pdbx_description
1 polymer ?
#
loop_
_entity_poly.entity_id
_entity_poly.type
_entity_poly.pdbx_seq_one_letter_code
_entity_poly.pdbx_strand_id
1 'polypeptide(L)'
;MLGPINRNPDEKTLRQFGWIMLGGCGVLGFLLGWLRLPAEGRWTWSSPGLQGAILLLWTAGAATFVASRASLEWTRTLYVGWMRATRPVGVAVFTVGLTLMFLTVLPVFSLIIRLSDPLRRTLRSSGSYWEDVKPYDPTPRRMARPF
;
A
#
# COMPACT_ATOMS: atom_id res chain seq x y z
N MET A 1 -8.09 -5.05 -9.37
CA MET A 1 -7.54 -5.60 -10.63
C MET A 1 -6.47 -4.63 -11.13
N LEU A 2 -5.21 -5.06 -11.26
CA LEU A 2 -4.18 -4.18 -11.84
C LEU A 2 -4.47 -4.00 -13.32
N GLY A 3 -4.67 -2.76 -13.76
CA GLY A 3 -4.94 -2.42 -15.15
C GLY A 3 -3.88 -2.95 -16.12
N PRO A 4 -4.19 -3.00 -17.44
CA PRO A 4 -3.22 -3.41 -18.45
C PRO A 4 -1.99 -2.49 -18.42
N ILE A 5 -0.79 -3.07 -18.59
CA ILE A 5 0.46 -2.30 -18.63
C ILE A 5 0.42 -1.39 -19.85
N ASN A 6 0.57 -0.07 -19.63
CA ASN A 6 0.68 0.88 -20.72
C ASN A 6 1.97 0.63 -21.52
N ARG A 7 1.84 0.09 -22.74
CA ARG A 7 2.96 -0.21 -23.63
C ARG A 7 3.42 1.00 -24.44
N ASN A 8 2.66 2.08 -24.48
CA ASN A 8 3.00 3.31 -25.19
C ASN A 8 2.93 4.52 -24.25
N PRO A 9 3.85 4.62 -23.28
CA PRO A 9 3.91 5.75 -22.37
C PRO A 9 4.27 7.04 -23.12
N ASP A 10 3.67 8.14 -22.70
CA ASP A 10 4.01 9.48 -23.18
C ASP A 10 5.45 9.86 -22.78
N GLU A 11 6.08 10.77 -23.53
CA GLU A 11 7.48 11.18 -23.30
C GLU A 11 7.69 11.75 -21.91
N LYS A 12 6.70 12.52 -21.41
CA LYS A 12 6.72 13.07 -20.05
C LYS A 12 6.79 11.95 -19.01
N THR A 13 6.06 10.86 -19.22
CA THR A 13 6.03 9.70 -18.33
C THR A 13 7.39 8.99 -18.32
N LEU A 14 8.04 8.85 -19.48
CA LEU A 14 9.38 8.25 -19.59
C LEU A 14 10.44 9.08 -18.88
N ARG A 15 10.38 10.41 -18.98
CA ARG A 15 11.30 11.31 -18.26
C ARG A 15 11.05 11.30 -16.75
N GLN A 16 9.78 11.24 -16.33
CA GLN A 16 9.41 11.07 -14.92
C GLN A 16 9.90 9.73 -14.37
N PHE A 17 9.79 8.65 -15.14
CA PHE A 17 10.32 7.34 -14.77
C PHE A 17 11.82 7.39 -14.48
N GLY A 18 12.61 8.09 -15.32
CA GLY A 18 14.04 8.29 -15.06
C GLY A 18 14.32 8.97 -13.71
N TRP A 19 13.58 10.03 -13.38
CA TRP A 19 13.69 10.69 -12.07
C TRP A 19 13.27 9.80 -10.91
N ILE A 20 12.19 9.05 -11.06
CA ILE A 20 11.69 8.11 -10.05
C ILE A 20 12.73 7.00 -9.82
N MET A 21 13.37 6.50 -10.87
CA MET A 21 14.40 5.47 -10.75
C MET A 21 15.67 6.01 -10.09
N LEU A 22 16.11 7.22 -10.46
CA LEU A 22 17.24 7.86 -9.80
C LEU A 22 16.98 8.07 -8.31
N GLY A 23 15.81 8.65 -7.97
CA GLY A 23 15.42 8.88 -6.59
C GLY A 23 15.20 7.59 -5.82
N GLY A 24 14.45 6.65 -6.37
CA GLY A 24 14.14 5.37 -5.75
C GLY A 24 15.38 4.52 -5.49
N CYS A 25 16.23 4.32 -6.49
CA CYS A 25 17.49 3.61 -6.32
C CYS A 25 18.49 4.38 -5.44
N GLY A 26 18.53 5.71 -5.54
CA GLY A 26 19.38 6.55 -4.69
C GLY A 26 19.01 6.38 -3.21
N VAL A 27 17.72 6.54 -2.89
CA VAL A 27 17.18 6.39 -1.54
C VAL A 27 17.31 4.97 -1.03
N LEU A 28 17.00 3.94 -1.83
CA LEU A 28 17.16 2.54 -1.42
C LEU A 28 18.64 2.20 -1.16
N GLY A 29 19.55 2.61 -2.03
CA GLY A 29 20.98 2.38 -1.83
C GLY A 29 21.52 3.13 -0.61
N PHE A 30 21.04 4.36 -0.37
CA PHE A 30 21.36 5.14 0.82
C PHE A 30 20.82 4.47 2.09
N LEU A 31 19.55 4.04 2.10
CA LEU A 31 18.94 3.33 3.23
C LEU A 31 19.66 2.02 3.53
N LEU A 32 20.05 1.25 2.50
CA LEU A 32 20.84 0.03 2.68
C LEU A 32 22.21 0.30 3.30
N GLY A 33 22.86 1.41 2.93
CA GLY A 33 24.09 1.86 3.56
C GLY A 33 23.88 2.35 5.00
N TRP A 34 22.79 3.07 5.25
CA TRP A 34 22.47 3.69 6.53
C TRP A 34 22.03 2.68 7.61
N LEU A 35 21.18 1.72 7.24
CA LEU A 35 20.61 0.72 8.18
C LEU A 35 21.68 -0.23 8.75
N ARG A 36 22.92 -0.16 8.25
CA ARG A 36 24.07 -0.98 8.64
C ARG A 36 25.17 -0.17 9.33
N LEU A 37 24.86 1.02 9.86
CA LEU A 37 25.71 1.65 10.88
C LEU A 37 25.90 0.63 12.03
N PRO A 38 27.11 0.09 12.25
CA PRO A 38 27.36 -0.82 13.35
C PRO A 38 27.06 -0.11 14.67
N ALA A 39 26.67 -0.88 15.70
CA ALA A 39 26.47 -0.37 17.06
C ALA A 39 27.69 0.38 17.63
N GLU A 40 28.87 0.22 17.01
CA GLU A 40 30.11 0.90 17.36
C GLU A 40 30.39 2.20 16.59
N GLY A 41 29.43 2.71 15.79
CA GLY A 41 29.52 4.04 15.16
C GLY A 41 30.59 4.18 14.05
N ARG A 42 31.29 3.10 13.69
CA ARG A 42 32.25 3.09 12.57
C ARG A 42 31.56 2.62 11.31
N TRP A 43 31.59 3.41 10.23
CA TRP A 43 31.13 2.98 8.91
C TRP A 43 32.03 1.84 8.39
N THR A 44 31.76 0.60 8.80
CA THR A 44 32.54 -0.54 8.33
C THR A 44 32.02 -0.96 6.96
N TRP A 45 32.81 -0.64 5.94
CA TRP A 45 32.69 -1.09 4.55
C TRP A 45 32.99 -2.60 4.42
N SER A 46 32.33 -3.46 5.21
CA SER A 46 32.85 -4.80 5.51
C SER A 46 32.16 -5.97 4.80
N SER A 47 31.06 -5.77 4.05
CA SER A 47 30.47 -6.85 3.25
C SER A 47 30.57 -6.56 1.74
N PRO A 48 31.42 -7.30 1.00
CA PRO A 48 31.60 -7.11 -0.44
C PRO A 48 30.29 -7.25 -1.23
N GLY A 49 29.39 -8.14 -0.78
CA GLY A 49 28.10 -8.35 -1.42
C GLY A 49 27.15 -7.16 -1.32
N LEU A 50 27.14 -6.44 -0.18
CA LEU A 50 26.27 -5.28 0.01
C LEU A 50 26.79 -4.06 -0.76
N GLN A 51 28.11 -3.88 -0.79
CA GLN A 51 28.74 -2.84 -1.61
C GLN A 51 28.40 -3.03 -3.08
N GLY A 52 28.50 -4.26 -3.58
CA GLY A 52 28.07 -4.61 -4.93
C GLY A 52 26.61 -4.24 -5.17
N ALA A 53 25.71 -4.57 -4.24
CA ALA A 53 24.29 -4.25 -4.35
C ALA A 53 24.00 -2.74 -4.35
N ILE A 54 24.65 -1.96 -3.48
CA ILE A 54 24.48 -0.49 -3.40
C ILE A 54 25.00 0.17 -4.68
N LEU A 55 26.21 -0.20 -5.12
CA LEU A 55 26.80 0.31 -6.36
C LEU A 55 25.94 -0.05 -7.56
N LEU A 56 25.44 -1.30 -7.62
CA LEU A 56 24.53 -1.73 -8.67
C LEU A 56 23.24 -0.91 -8.66
N LEU A 57 22.66 -0.63 -7.48
CA LEU A 57 21.45 0.18 -7.39
C LEU A 57 21.70 1.60 -7.90
N TRP A 58 22.76 2.25 -7.43
CA TRP A 58 23.09 3.62 -7.82
C TRP A 58 23.43 3.73 -9.30
N THR A 59 24.26 2.82 -9.81
CA THR A 59 24.61 2.78 -11.23
C THR A 59 23.40 2.46 -12.10
N ALA A 60 22.52 1.55 -11.69
CA ALA A 60 21.28 1.26 -12.41
C ALA A 60 20.33 2.48 -12.43
N GLY A 61 20.17 3.17 -11.30
CA GLY A 61 19.37 4.39 -11.21
C GLY A 61 19.91 5.51 -12.09
N ALA A 62 21.22 5.77 -12.01
CA ALA A 62 21.90 6.75 -12.84
C ALA A 62 21.86 6.40 -14.33
N ALA A 63 22.12 5.15 -14.69
CA ALA A 63 22.07 4.69 -16.08
C ALA A 63 20.65 4.82 -16.65
N THR A 64 19.63 4.47 -15.88
CA THR A 64 18.22 4.62 -16.31
C THR A 64 17.84 6.09 -16.48
N PHE A 65 18.32 6.96 -15.60
CA PHE A 65 18.12 8.40 -15.74
C PHE A 65 18.79 8.97 -16.99
N VAL A 66 20.05 8.61 -17.26
CA VAL A 66 20.76 9.03 -18.47
C VAL A 66 20.07 8.49 -19.73
N ALA A 67 19.68 7.21 -19.73
CA ALA A 67 18.92 6.60 -20.83
C ALA A 67 17.62 7.37 -21.11
N SER A 68 16.90 7.82 -20.07
CA SER A 68 15.66 8.61 -20.20
C SER A 68 15.84 9.94 -20.92
N ARG A 69 17.08 10.46 -21.02
CA ARG A 69 17.40 11.69 -21.73
C ARG A 69 18.02 11.45 -23.10
N ALA A 70 18.80 10.37 -23.24
CA ALA A 70 19.49 10.03 -24.48
C ALA A 70 18.57 9.37 -25.52
N SER A 71 17.71 8.44 -25.10
CA SER A 71 16.82 7.72 -26.01
C SER A 71 15.51 7.32 -25.34
N LEU A 72 14.41 7.86 -25.87
CA LEU A 72 13.06 7.52 -25.43
C LEU A 72 12.69 6.07 -25.78
N GLU A 73 13.19 5.53 -26.89
CA GLU A 73 12.90 4.15 -27.34
C GLU A 73 13.48 3.10 -26.39
N TRP A 74 14.75 3.27 -26.00
CA TRP A 74 15.39 2.39 -25.01
C TRP A 74 14.71 2.49 -23.65
N THR A 75 14.39 3.71 -23.23
CA THR A 75 13.70 3.96 -21.96
C THR A 75 12.31 3.35 -21.92
N ARG A 76 11.60 3.35 -23.04
CA ARG A 76 10.30 2.68 -23.16
C ARG A 76 10.42 1.18 -22.96
N THR A 77 11.44 0.55 -23.54
CA THR A 77 11.68 -0.88 -23.37
C THR A 77 12.00 -1.22 -21.91
N LEU A 78 12.89 -0.45 -21.29
CA LEU A 78 13.22 -0.57 -19.87
C LEU A 78 11.99 -0.38 -18.97
N TYR A 79 11.18 0.65 -19.25
CA TYR A 79 9.95 0.93 -18.52
C TYR A 79 8.97 -0.26 -18.59
N VAL A 80 8.69 -0.77 -19.78
CA VAL A 80 7.76 -1.90 -19.95
C VAL A 80 8.30 -3.17 -19.28
N GLY A 81 9.60 -3.44 -19.40
CA GLY A 81 10.26 -4.56 -18.73
C GLY A 81 10.16 -4.45 -17.21
N TRP A 82 10.49 -3.27 -16.67
CA TRP A 82 10.40 -2.97 -15.24
C TRP A 82 8.98 -3.09 -14.70
N MET A 83 7.99 -2.53 -15.40
CA MET A 83 6.58 -2.64 -15.02
C MET A 83 6.09 -4.09 -15.03
N ARG A 84 6.58 -4.91 -15.97
CA ARG A 84 6.27 -6.34 -16.02
C ARG A 84 6.89 -7.10 -14.84
N ALA A 85 8.13 -6.79 -14.49
CA ALA A 85 8.86 -7.43 -13.39
C ALA A 85 8.30 -7.03 -12.01
N THR A 86 7.92 -5.77 -11.82
CA THR A 86 7.42 -5.25 -10.54
C THR A 86 5.95 -5.53 -10.29
N ARG A 87 5.16 -5.85 -11.33
CA ARG A 87 3.75 -6.21 -11.19
C ARG A 87 3.47 -7.29 -10.14
N PRO A 88 4.10 -8.48 -10.16
CA PRO A 88 3.85 -9.50 -9.13
C PRO A 88 4.21 -9.04 -7.72
N VAL A 89 5.29 -8.25 -7.58
CA VAL A 89 5.68 -7.65 -6.29
C VAL A 89 4.59 -6.72 -5.79
N GLY A 90 4.06 -5.86 -6.66
CA GLY A 90 2.94 -4.97 -6.32
C GLY A 90 1.69 -5.73 -5.90
N VAL A 91 1.33 -6.83 -6.59
CA VAL A 91 0.21 -7.69 -6.19
C VAL A 91 0.46 -8.31 -4.83
N ALA A 92 1.64 -8.86 -4.60
CA ALA A 92 2.00 -9.50 -3.34
C ALA A 92 1.94 -8.50 -2.17
N VAL A 93 2.60 -7.34 -2.31
CA VAL A 93 2.62 -6.29 -1.28
C VAL A 93 1.22 -5.78 -0.99
N PHE A 94 0.41 -5.52 -2.02
CA PHE A 94 -0.96 -5.06 -1.84
C PHE A 94 -1.85 -6.11 -1.17
N THR A 95 -1.74 -7.37 -1.59
CA THR A 95 -2.50 -8.48 -1.00
C THR A 95 -2.13 -8.69 0.45
N VAL A 96 -0.82 -8.74 0.76
CA VAL A 96 -0.31 -8.89 2.13
C VAL A 96 -0.73 -7.70 2.99
N GLY A 97 -0.57 -6.48 2.49
CA GLY A 97 -0.95 -5.25 3.20
C GLY A 97 -2.45 -5.19 3.51
N LEU A 98 -3.31 -5.49 2.53
CA LEU A 98 -4.76 -5.57 2.75
C LEU A 98 -5.13 -6.69 3.71
N THR A 99 -4.50 -7.86 3.59
CA THR A 99 -4.75 -9.00 4.47
C THR A 99 -4.40 -8.65 5.91
N LEU A 100 -3.22 -8.05 6.14
CA LEU A 100 -2.80 -7.56 7.44
C LEU A 100 -3.77 -6.51 7.98
N MET A 101 -4.12 -5.52 7.17
CA MET A 101 -5.09 -4.49 7.56
C MET A 101 -6.43 -5.12 7.96
N PHE A 102 -6.95 -6.06 7.19
CA PHE A 102 -8.21 -6.72 7.47
C PHE A 102 -8.13 -7.57 8.73
N LEU A 103 -7.06 -8.35 8.92
CA LEU A 103 -6.88 -9.22 10.08
C LEU A 103 -6.55 -8.46 11.38
N THR A 104 -6.00 -7.25 11.29
CA THR A 104 -5.63 -6.46 12.47
C THR A 104 -6.71 -5.44 12.81
N VAL A 105 -7.14 -4.63 11.83
CA VAL A 105 -8.04 -3.51 12.07
C VAL A 105 -9.48 -4.00 12.31
N LEU A 106 -10.00 -4.93 11.51
CA LEU A 106 -11.40 -5.32 11.66
C LEU A 106 -11.70 -6.09 12.93
N PRO A 107 -10.89 -7.04 13.42
CA PRO A 107 -11.16 -7.68 14.69
C PRO A 107 -11.13 -6.69 15.85
N VAL A 108 -10.17 -5.76 15.86
CA VAL A 108 -10.10 -4.71 16.88
C VAL A 108 -11.35 -3.84 16.83
N PHE A 109 -11.74 -3.36 15.65
CA PHE A 109 -12.94 -2.56 15.46
C PHE A 109 -14.23 -3.31 15.83
N SER A 110 -14.36 -4.56 15.39
CA SER A 110 -15.47 -5.45 15.71
C SER A 110 -15.59 -5.70 17.21
N LEU A 111 -14.46 -5.88 17.90
CA LEU A 111 -14.42 -6.08 19.35
C LEU A 111 -14.86 -4.81 20.09
N ILE A 112 -14.39 -3.64 19.68
CA ILE A 112 -14.82 -2.34 20.25
C ILE A 112 -16.33 -2.14 20.09
N ILE A 113 -16.87 -2.39 18.88
CA ILE A 113 -18.30 -2.28 18.62
C ILE A 113 -19.07 -3.29 19.45
N ARG A 114 -18.61 -4.55 19.51
CA ARG A 114 -19.29 -5.62 20.26
C ARG A 114 -19.35 -5.32 21.75
N LEU A 115 -18.32 -4.71 22.32
CA LEU A 115 -18.31 -4.25 23.72
C LEU A 115 -19.31 -3.13 23.98
N SER A 116 -19.62 -2.31 22.97
CA SER A 116 -20.58 -1.22 23.09
C SER A 116 -22.05 -1.68 23.01
N ASP A 117 -22.29 -2.97 22.75
CA ASP A 117 -23.59 -3.61 22.52
C ASP A 117 -24.63 -2.73 21.78
N PRO A 118 -24.31 -2.19 20.58
CA PRO A 118 -25.22 -1.30 19.86
C PRO A 118 -26.52 -2.00 19.42
N LEU A 119 -26.48 -3.33 19.29
CA LEU A 119 -27.63 -4.16 18.94
C LEU A 119 -28.40 -4.64 20.17
N ARG A 120 -28.02 -4.22 21.39
CA ARG A 120 -28.67 -4.55 22.66
C ARG A 120 -28.93 -6.06 22.79
N ARG A 121 -27.95 -6.87 22.38
CA ARG A 121 -28.01 -8.33 22.36
C ARG A 121 -27.76 -8.94 23.72
N THR A 122 -27.39 -8.17 24.73
CA THR A 122 -27.36 -8.67 26.11
C THR A 122 -28.77 -8.74 26.70
N LEU A 123 -29.10 -9.89 27.29
CA LEU A 123 -30.36 -10.12 28.01
C LEU A 123 -30.45 -9.13 29.18
N ARG A 124 -31.48 -8.27 29.14
CA ARG A 124 -31.80 -7.37 30.27
C ARG A 124 -32.27 -8.19 31.47
N SER A 125 -32.28 -7.57 32.66
CA SER A 125 -32.76 -8.22 33.89
C SER A 125 -34.21 -8.71 33.80
N SER A 126 -34.99 -8.24 32.82
CA SER A 126 -36.34 -8.71 32.51
C SER A 126 -36.40 -10.09 31.84
N GLY A 127 -35.25 -10.70 31.49
CA GLY A 127 -35.20 -12.05 30.91
C GLY A 127 -35.71 -12.14 29.47
N SER A 128 -35.92 -11.00 28.80
CA SER A 128 -36.50 -10.91 27.46
C SER A 128 -35.74 -9.91 26.60
N TYR A 129 -35.60 -10.22 25.31
CA TYR A 129 -35.08 -9.32 24.27
C TYR A 129 -36.12 -8.33 23.74
N TRP A 130 -37.40 -8.52 24.09
CA TRP A 130 -38.46 -7.63 23.67
C TRP A 130 -38.29 -6.26 24.33
N GLU A 131 -38.23 -5.21 23.51
CA GLU A 131 -38.23 -3.84 23.99
C GLU A 131 -39.68 -3.33 24.12
N ASP A 132 -39.96 -2.60 25.20
CA ASP A 132 -41.23 -1.88 25.34
C ASP A 132 -41.29 -0.75 24.32
N VAL A 133 -41.87 -1.05 23.15
CA VAL A 133 -42.19 -0.03 22.15
C VAL A 133 -43.41 0.72 22.66
N LYS A 134 -43.28 2.03 22.86
CA LYS A 134 -44.44 2.87 23.18
C LYS A 134 -45.46 2.73 22.04
N PRO A 135 -46.74 2.44 22.34
CA PRO A 135 -47.77 2.36 21.32
C PRO A 135 -47.80 3.67 20.53
N TYR A 136 -47.70 3.55 19.21
CA TYR A 136 -47.72 4.70 18.32
C TYR A 136 -49.14 5.23 18.16
N ASP A 137 -49.24 6.55 18.04
CA ASP A 137 -50.52 7.22 17.80
C ASP A 137 -51.04 6.85 16.40
N PRO A 138 -52.23 6.23 16.27
CA PRO A 138 -52.75 5.72 15.00
C PRO A 138 -53.27 6.87 14.12
N THR A 139 -52.36 7.70 13.63
CA THR A 139 -52.70 8.81 12.74
C THR A 139 -52.58 8.38 11.27
N PRO A 140 -53.60 8.65 10.42
CA PRO A 140 -53.59 8.29 8.99
C PRO A 140 -52.37 8.83 8.24
N ARG A 141 -51.88 10.00 8.66
CA ARG A 141 -50.70 10.68 8.10
C ARG A 141 -49.41 9.87 8.21
N ARG A 142 -49.32 8.98 9.20
CA ARG A 142 -48.15 8.12 9.45
C ARG A 142 -48.24 6.81 8.68
N MET A 143 -49.44 6.26 8.51
CA MET A 143 -49.66 5.07 7.67
C MET A 143 -49.33 5.34 6.19
N ALA A 144 -49.31 6.61 5.77
CA ALA A 144 -48.89 7.03 4.43
C ALA A 144 -47.37 6.95 4.18
N ARG A 145 -46.54 6.65 5.19
CA ARG A 145 -45.08 6.45 5.03
C ARG A 145 -44.64 5.18 5.77
N PRO A 146 -44.49 4.05 5.07
CA PRO A 146 -44.16 2.78 5.69
C PRO A 146 -42.71 2.67 6.20
N PHE A 147 -41.86 3.67 5.96
CA PHE A 147 -40.45 3.71 6.38
C PHE A 147 -40.08 5.10 6.90
#